data_AF-A0A645F9L2-F1
#
_entry.id   AF-A0A645F9L2-F1
#
_cell.length_a   1.000
_cell.length_b   1.000
_cell.length_c   1.000
_cell.angle_alpha   90.00
_cell.angle_beta   90.00
_cell.angle_gamma   90.00
#
_symmetry.space_group_name_H-M   'P 1'
#
loop_
_entity.id
_entity.type
_entity.pdbx_description
1 polymer ?
#
loop_
_entity_poly.entity_id
_entity_poly.type
_entity_poly.pdbx_seq_one_letter_code
_entity_poly.pdbx_strand_id
1 'polypeptide(L)' 'MLELLLRRQGEVLPRSLIASQVWDMNFDSDTNVIEVAIKRLRVKIDDGFEPKLIRTVRGMGYVLEVID' A
#
# COMPACT_ATOMS: atom_id res chain seq x y z
N MET A 1 -6.17 4.38 3.90
CA MET A 1 -5.21 3.54 3.14
C MET A 1 -5.55 2.04 3.17
N LEU A 2 -5.64 1.37 4.33
CA LEU A 2 -5.99 -0.06 4.37
C LEU A 2 -7.31 -0.37 3.65
N GLU A 3 -8.34 0.45 3.87
CA GLU A 3 -9.62 0.30 3.17
C GLU A 3 -9.49 0.34 1.64
N LEU A 4 -8.64 1.22 1.10
CA LEU A 4 -8.40 1.32 -0.34
C LEU A 4 -7.77 0.01 -0.87
N LEU A 5 -6.79 -0.53 -0.15
CA LEU A 5 -6.14 -1.80 -0.48
C LEU A 5 -7.14 -2.98 -0.40
N LEU A 6 -8.02 -3.00 0.59
CA LEU A 6 -9.06 -4.02 0.74
C LEU A 6 -10.11 -3.95 -0.38
N ARG A 7 -10.54 -2.74 -0.75
CA ARG A 7 -11.51 -2.53 -1.84
C ARG A 7 -10.94 -2.94 -3.20
N ARG A 8 -9.61 -2.99 -3.34
CA ARG A 8 -8.88 -3.33 -4.58
C ARG A 8 -7.94 -4.52 -4.34
N GLN A 9 -8.40 -5.51 -3.57
CA GLN A 9 -7.63 -6.71 -3.28
C GLN A 9 -7.20 -7.41 -4.58
N GLY A 10 -5.93 -7.84 -4.65
CA GLY A 10 -5.34 -8.46 -5.84
C GLY A 10 -4.94 -7.48 -6.96
N GLU A 11 -5.26 -6.18 -6.84
CA GLU A 11 -4.84 -5.17 -7.81
C GLU A 11 -3.55 -4.45 -7.36
N VAL A 12 -2.61 -4.27 -8.28
CA VAL A 12 -1.41 -3.45 -8.03
C VAL A 12 -1.78 -1.98 -8.09
N LEU A 13 -1.75 -1.30 -6.94
CA LEU A 13 -2.06 0.11 -6.83
C LEU A 13 -0.80 0.98 -6.97
N PRO A 14 -0.72 1.89 -7.96
CA PRO A 14 0.37 2.83 -8.09
C PRO A 14 0.48 3.79 -6.92
N ARG A 15 1.72 4.22 -6.58
CA ARG A 15 1.95 5.20 -5.50
C ARG A 15 1.18 6.51 -5.71
N SER A 16 1.15 7.00 -6.95
CA SER A 16 0.40 8.20 -7.32
C SER A 16 -1.11 8.05 -7.10
N LEU A 17 -1.67 6.88 -7.39
CA LEU A 17 -3.08 6.58 -7.15
C LEU A 17 -3.38 6.50 -5.65
N ILE A 18 -2.52 5.85 -4.87
CA ILE A 18 -2.69 5.80 -3.40
C ILE A 18 -2.60 7.21 -2.81
N ALA A 19 -1.68 8.04 -3.29
CA ALA A 19 -1.52 9.42 -2.86
C ALA A 19 -2.77 10.27 -3.16
N SER A 20 -3.28 10.21 -4.39
CA SER A 20 -4.47 10.98 -4.77
C SER A 20 -5.72 10.52 -4.02
N GLN A 21 -5.92 9.21 -3.86
CA GLN A 21 -7.12 8.66 -3.21
C GLN A 21 -7.15 8.84 -1.69
N VAL A 22 -5.99 8.87 -1.02
CA VAL A 22 -5.94 8.93 0.46
C VAL A 22 -5.60 10.33 0.97
N TRP A 23 -4.86 11.13 0.21
CA TRP A 23 -4.42 12.46 0.65
C TRP A 23 -4.89 13.61 -0.27
N ASP A 24 -5.61 13.34 -1.36
CA ASP A 24 -6.06 14.35 -2.34
C ASP A 24 -4.91 15.22 -2.89
N MET A 25 -3.71 14.64 -2.94
CA MET A 25 -2.49 15.32 -3.39
C MET A 25 -2.23 15.03 -4.86
N ASN A 26 -2.01 16.09 -5.66
CA ASN A 26 -1.29 15.96 -6.92
C ASN A 26 0.18 15.67 -6.57
N PHE A 27 0.64 14.47 -6.90
CA PHE A 27 1.93 13.96 -6.45
C PHE A 27 3.08 14.63 -7.21
N ASP A 28 3.43 15.85 -6.81
CA ASP A 28 4.76 16.41 -7.08
C ASP A 28 5.75 15.77 -6.10
N SER A 29 6.84 15.30 -6.67
CA SER A 29 7.85 14.44 -6.08
C SER A 29 8.43 14.98 -4.77
N ASP A 30 7.98 14.45 -3.61
CA ASP A 30 8.81 14.36 -2.40
C ASP A 30 8.23 13.54 -1.21
N THR A 31 7.11 12.84 -1.34
CA THR A 31 6.46 12.25 -0.16
C THR A 31 6.71 10.75 -0.01
N ASN A 32 7.73 10.42 0.78
CA ASN A 32 7.91 9.12 1.44
C ASN A 32 6.73 8.73 2.37
N VAL A 33 5.69 9.57 2.46
CA VAL A 33 4.46 9.37 3.22
C VAL A 33 3.81 8.03 2.90
N ILE A 34 3.77 7.61 1.63
CA ILE A 34 3.22 6.31 1.24
C ILE A 34 4.03 5.17 1.85
N GLU A 35 5.35 5.26 1.81
CA GLU A 35 6.25 4.23 2.35
C GLU A 35 6.13 4.15 3.87
N VAL A 36 6.05 5.30 4.55
CA VAL A 36 5.82 5.37 6.00
C VAL A 36 4.46 4.79 6.36
N ALA A 37 3.41 5.10 5.60
CA ALA A 37 2.07 4.57 5.83
C ALA A 37 2.03 3.05 5.62
N ILE A 38 2.68 2.52 4.57
CA ILE A 38 2.78 1.08 4.31
C ILE A 38 3.57 0.39 5.42
N LYS A 39 4.69 0.97 5.85
CA LYS A 39 5.48 0.43 6.97
C LYS A 39 4.65 0.35 8.25
N ARG A 40 3.92 1.43 8.60
CA ARG A 40 3.03 1.45 9.76
C ARG A 40 1.89 0.44 9.66
N LEU A 41 1.39 0.21 8.44
CA LEU A 41 0.33 -0.75 8.21
C LEU A 41 0.85 -2.19 8.39
N ARG A 42 2.03 -2.51 7.83
CA ARG A 42 2.69 -3.82 8.01
C ARG A 42 2.91 -4.17 9.47
N VAL A 43 3.41 -3.23 10.28
CA VAL A 43 3.58 -3.43 11.73
C VAL A 43 2.26 -3.84 12.41
N LYS A 44 1.12 -3.35 11.92
CA LYS A 44 -0.19 -3.60 12.54
C LYS A 44 -0.86 -4.90 12.07
N ILE A 45 -0.68 -5.29 10.81
CA ILE A 45 -1.46 -6.38 10.21
C ILE A 45 -0.63 -7.48 9.52
N ASP A 46 0.69 -7.32 9.44
CA ASP A 46 1.54 -8.15 8.57
C ASP A 46 2.76 -8.72 9.33
N ASP A 47 3.55 -7.91 10.04
CA ASP A 47 4.84 -8.34 10.61
C ASP A 47 4.72 -9.51 11.62
N GLY A 48 3.62 -9.59 12.37
CA GLY A 48 3.35 -10.66 13.35
C GLY A 48 2.30 -11.69 12.92
N PHE A 49 1.82 -11.61 11.67
CA PHE A 49 0.74 -12.45 11.17
C PHE A 49 1.20 -13.22 9.94
N GLU A 50 0.71 -14.45 9.82
CA GLU A 50 0.82 -15.27 8.62
C GLU A 50 -0.61 -15.58 8.14
N PRO A 51 -0.88 -15.51 6.84
CA PRO A 51 0.06 -15.21 5.74
C PRO A 51 0.34 -13.70 5.62
N LYS A 52 1.47 -13.36 4.97
CA LYS A 52 1.76 -11.96 4.64
C LYS A 52 0.74 -11.41 3.63
N LEU A 53 0.28 -10.18 3.85
CA LEU A 53 -0.81 -9.58 3.08
C LEU A 53 -0.36 -8.46 2.13
N ILE A 54 0.64 -7.65 2.51
CA ILE A 54 1.04 -6.47 1.71
C ILE A 54 2.32 -6.75 0.94
N ARG A 55 2.21 -6.84 -0.38
CA ARG A 55 3.36 -7.02 -1.26
C ARG A 55 3.79 -5.71 -1.93
N THR A 56 5.09 -5.49 -1.99
CA THR A 56 5.69 -4.41 -2.78
C THR A 56 5.97 -4.92 -4.19
N VAL A 57 5.37 -4.30 -5.20
CA VAL A 57 5.70 -4.54 -6.62
C VAL A 57 6.63 -3.43 -7.07
N ARG A 58 7.93 -3.73 -7.17
CA ARG A 58 8.98 -2.74 -7.47
C ARG A 58 8.66 -2.02 -8.78
N GLY A 59 8.79 -0.68 -8.77
CA GLY A 59 8.45 0.18 -9.91
C GLY A 59 6.96 0.41 -10.13
N MET A 60 6.08 -0.46 -9.63
CA MET A 60 4.63 -0.40 -9.88
C MET A 60 3.84 0.14 -8.70
N GLY A 61 4.10 -0.34 -7.47
CA GLY A 61 3.34 0.07 -6.28
C GLY A 61 3.15 -1.03 -5.25
N TYR A 62 1.94 -1.14 -4.72
CA TYR A 62 1.59 -2.10 -3.66
C TYR A 62 0.33 -2.88 -4.01
N VAL A 63 0.27 -4.14 -3.59
CA VAL A 63 -0.91 -4.99 -3.71
C VAL A 63 -1.21 -5.65 -2.37
N LEU A 64 -2.49 -5.82 -2.08
CA LEU A 64 -2.97 -6.63 -0.96
C LEU A 64 -3.40 -8.00 -1.51
N GLU A 65 -2.61 -9.03 -1.25
CA GLU A 65 -2.86 -10.40 -1.70
C GLU A 65 -2.28 -11.40 -0.69
N VAL A 66 -2.96 -12.54 -0.51
CA VAL A 66 -2.43 -13.66 0.27
C VAL A 66 -1.48 -14.43 -0.65
N ILE A 67 -0.29 -14.73 -0.14
CA ILE A 67 0.66 -15.62 -0.81
C ILE A 67 0.40 -17.04 -0.28
N ASP A 68 0.10 -17.97 -1.19
CA ASP A 68 0.09 -19.41 -0.91
C ASP A 68 1.51 -19.98 -0.79
#